data_AF-A0A9Q4CNW9-F1
#
_entry.id   AF-A0A9Q4CNW9-F1
#
_cell.length_a   1.000
_cell.length_b   1.000
_cell.length_c   1.000
_cell.angle_alpha   90.00
_cell.angle_beta   90.00
_cell.angle_gamma   90.00
#
_symmetry.space_group_name_H-M   'P 1'
#
loop_
_entity.id
_entity.type
_entity.pdbx_description
1 polymer ?
#
loop_
_entity_poly.entity_id
_entity_poly.type
_entity_poly.pdbx_seq_one_letter_code
_entity_poly.pdbx_strand_id
1 'polypeptide(L)'
;MNSLRHSEHYWLVKHLISAADCKNSNIRDISQRYGLSGTHFRRLCQRYIGNQSKYQLRHWRGVASVLDILVEEHSLTRIAADNGYCSASHFSNEIKILFGMSPRKIRNLNHAVKK
;
A
#
# COMPACT_ATOMS: atom_id res chain seq x y z
N MET A 1 20.13 -21.74 -15.05
CA MET A 1 18.67 -21.56 -14.90
C MET A 1 18.36 -20.08 -14.61
N ASN A 2 18.05 -19.28 -15.62
CA ASN A 2 17.79 -17.82 -15.50
C ASN A 2 16.37 -17.42 -15.97
N SER A 3 15.40 -18.35 -15.89
CA SER A 3 14.03 -18.19 -16.42
C SER A 3 13.23 -17.08 -15.72
N LEU A 4 13.45 -16.86 -14.41
CA LEU A 4 12.66 -15.89 -13.63
C LEU A 4 12.88 -14.43 -14.07
N ARG A 5 14.11 -14.05 -14.45
CA ARG A 5 14.45 -12.67 -14.88
C ARG A 5 13.87 -12.27 -16.24
N HIS A 6 13.42 -13.24 -17.05
CA HIS A 6 12.77 -13.00 -18.34
C HIS A 6 11.23 -12.99 -18.24
N SER A 7 10.67 -13.25 -17.05
CA SER A 7 9.22 -13.23 -16.85
C SER A 7 8.73 -11.82 -16.53
N GLU A 8 7.66 -11.40 -17.21
CA GLU A 8 6.98 -10.11 -16.96
C GLU A 8 6.48 -9.99 -15.51
N HIS A 9 6.16 -11.13 -14.88
CA HIS A 9 5.80 -11.24 -13.47
C HIS A 9 6.91 -10.74 -12.53
N TYR A 10 8.17 -11.12 -12.77
CA TYR A 10 9.31 -10.71 -11.95
C TYR A 10 9.53 -9.19 -12.01
N TRP A 11 9.44 -8.60 -13.20
CA TRP A 11 9.60 -7.16 -13.39
C TRP A 11 8.45 -6.37 -12.77
N LEU A 12 7.22 -6.89 -12.85
CA LEU A 12 6.06 -6.28 -12.20
C LEU A 12 6.21 -6.23 -10.67
N VAL A 13 6.58 -7.36 -10.05
CA VAL A 13 6.78 -7.43 -8.59
C VAL A 13 7.94 -6.54 -8.15
N LYS A 14 9.07 -6.57 -8.88
CA LYS A 14 10.22 -5.70 -8.60
C LYS A 14 9.86 -4.22 -8.69
N HIS A 15 9.08 -3.83 -9.71
CA HIS A 15 8.62 -2.46 -9.89
C HIS A 15 7.69 -2.00 -8.76
N LEU A 16 6.79 -2.89 -8.31
CA LEU A 16 5.89 -2.62 -7.17
C LEU A 16 6.66 -2.44 -5.86
N ILE A 17 7.67 -3.27 -5.60
CA ILE A 17 8.53 -3.13 -4.41
C ILE A 17 9.30 -1.80 -4.45
N SER A 18 9.93 -1.49 -5.59
CA SER A 18 10.64 -0.21 -5.76
C SER A 18 9.71 0.99 -5.66
N ALA A 19 8.45 0.87 -6.06
CA ALA A 19 7.46 1.94 -5.93
C ALA A 19 6.99 2.14 -4.47
N ALA A 20 6.97 1.08 -3.66
CA ALA A 20 6.64 1.15 -2.24
C ALA A 20 7.71 1.88 -1.42
N ASP A 21 8.98 1.77 -1.81
CA ASP A 21 10.08 2.52 -1.18
C ASP A 21 10.01 4.04 -1.47
N CYS A 22 9.37 4.44 -2.57
CA CYS A 22 9.10 5.83 -2.89
C CYS A 22 7.78 6.31 -2.26
N LYS A 23 7.88 6.93 -1.06
CA LYS A 23 6.80 7.46 -0.19
C LYS A 23 5.68 8.34 -0.80
N ASN A 24 5.61 8.55 -2.12
CA ASN A 24 4.59 9.39 -2.77
C ASN A 24 4.14 8.87 -4.15
N SER A 25 4.10 7.55 -4.32
CA SER A 25 3.79 6.94 -5.61
C SER A 25 2.32 6.52 -5.69
N ASN A 26 1.45 7.36 -6.25
CA ASN A 26 0.08 6.94 -6.54
C ASN A 26 0.05 5.92 -7.71
N ILE A 27 -1.03 5.14 -7.84
CA ILE A 27 -1.12 4.06 -8.83
C ILE A 27 -0.99 4.55 -10.28
N ARG A 28 -1.36 5.80 -10.57
CA ARG A 28 -1.24 6.40 -11.91
C ARG A 28 0.24 6.61 -12.23
N ASP A 29 1.00 7.17 -11.29
CA ASP A 29 2.44 7.38 -11.46
C ASP A 29 3.21 6.06 -11.55
N ILE A 30 2.81 5.06 -10.76
CA ILE A 30 3.37 3.71 -10.81
C ILE A 30 3.13 3.08 -12.18
N SER A 31 1.90 3.17 -12.71
CA SER A 31 1.56 2.63 -14.03
C SER A 31 2.30 3.35 -15.15
N GLN A 32 2.41 4.68 -15.07
CA GLN A 32 3.09 5.48 -16.08
C GLN A 32 4.59 5.18 -16.11
N ARG A 33 5.23 5.05 -14.95
CA ARG A 33 6.63 4.64 -14.85
C ARG A 33 6.88 3.20 -15.34
N TYR A 34 5.88 2.34 -15.26
CA TYR A 34 5.92 0.99 -15.85
C TYR A 34 5.67 1.00 -17.38
N GLY A 35 5.27 2.14 -17.96
CA GLY A 35 4.99 2.28 -19.39
C GLY A 35 3.59 1.83 -19.81
N LEU A 36 2.65 1.70 -18.87
CA LEU A 36 1.28 1.26 -19.15
C LEU A 36 0.24 2.28 -18.71
N SER A 37 -0.92 2.26 -19.37
CA SER A 37 -2.11 2.94 -18.84
C SER A 37 -2.52 2.31 -17.50
N GLY A 38 -3.10 3.09 -16.59
CA GLY A 38 -3.54 2.57 -15.28
C GLY A 38 -4.51 1.38 -15.38
N THR A 39 -5.33 1.33 -16.44
CA THR A 39 -6.23 0.19 -16.71
C THR A 39 -5.48 -1.05 -17.18
N HIS A 40 -4.51 -0.92 -18.08
CA HIS A 40 -3.67 -2.03 -18.54
C HIS A 40 -2.78 -2.55 -17.41
N PHE A 41 -2.17 -1.64 -16.65
CA PHE A 41 -1.36 -1.98 -15.48
C PHE A 41 -2.17 -2.79 -14.45
N ARG A 42 -3.41 -2.38 -14.18
CA ARG A 42 -4.30 -3.11 -13.26
C ARG A 42 -4.66 -4.51 -13.77
N ARG A 43 -4.96 -4.66 -15.07
CA ARG A 43 -5.20 -5.97 -15.70
C ARG A 43 -3.95 -6.85 -15.64
N LEU A 44 -2.77 -6.25 -15.80
CA LEU A 44 -1.49 -6.93 -15.69
C LEU A 44 -1.24 -7.45 -14.27
N CYS A 45 -1.46 -6.60 -13.26
CA CYS A 45 -1.44 -7.00 -11.86
C CYS A 45 -2.45 -8.11 -11.56
N GLN A 46 -3.67 -8.04 -12.10
CA GLN A 46 -4.66 -9.11 -11.94
C GLN A 46 -4.23 -10.43 -12.57
N ARG A 47 -3.65 -10.39 -13.76
CA ARG A 47 -3.19 -11.59 -14.49
C ARG A 47 -2.06 -12.30 -13.77
N TYR A 48 -1.12 -11.54 -13.22
CA TYR A 48 0.10 -12.09 -12.64
C TYR A 48 0.02 -12.30 -11.12
N ILE A 49 -0.80 -11.52 -10.41
CA ILE A 49 -0.91 -11.54 -8.94
C ILE A 49 -2.28 -12.09 -8.49
N GLY A 50 -3.26 -12.18 -9.40
CA GLY A 50 -4.55 -12.84 -9.20
C GLY A 50 -5.75 -11.93 -8.94
N ASN A 51 -6.95 -12.52 -8.97
CA ASN A 51 -8.26 -11.86 -8.78
C ASN A 51 -8.48 -11.22 -7.39
N GLN A 52 -7.58 -11.45 -6.43
CA GLN A 52 -7.54 -10.76 -5.15
C GLN A 52 -7.04 -9.32 -5.25
N SER A 53 -6.75 -8.80 -6.45
CA SER A 53 -6.19 -7.46 -6.69
C SER A 53 -6.83 -6.33 -5.86
N LYS A 54 -8.16 -6.25 -5.71
CA LYS A 54 -8.78 -5.21 -4.85
C LYS A 54 -8.51 -5.44 -3.37
N TYR A 55 -8.65 -6.67 -2.88
CA TYR A 55 -8.36 -7.01 -1.49
C TYR A 55 -6.89 -6.79 -1.16
N GLN A 56 -6.00 -7.24 -2.05
CA GLN A 56 -4.57 -7.03 -1.93
C GLN A 56 -4.23 -5.55 -1.96
N LEU A 57 -4.68 -4.77 -2.95
CA LEU A 57 -4.40 -3.33 -2.98
C LEU A 57 -4.90 -2.61 -1.72
N ARG A 58 -6.05 -3.00 -1.18
CA ARG A 58 -6.53 -2.52 0.13
C ARG A 58 -5.62 -2.94 1.27
N HIS A 59 -5.14 -4.17 1.26
CA HIS A 59 -4.22 -4.72 2.25
C HIS A 59 -2.85 -4.02 2.20
N TRP A 60 -2.26 -3.84 1.02
CA TRP A 60 -1.02 -3.08 0.78
C TRP A 60 -1.15 -1.63 1.25
N ARG A 61 -2.23 -0.94 0.89
CA ARG A 61 -2.54 0.40 1.41
C ARG A 61 -2.64 0.39 2.94
N GLY A 62 -3.32 -0.62 3.50
CA GLY A 62 -3.45 -0.79 4.93
C GLY A 62 -2.10 -0.97 5.64
N VAL A 63 -1.22 -1.82 5.10
CA VAL A 63 0.13 -2.07 5.64
C VAL A 63 0.97 -0.80 5.59
N ALA A 64 0.98 -0.09 4.46
CA ALA A 64 1.68 1.18 4.32
C ALA A 64 1.20 2.21 5.36
N SER A 65 -0.12 2.31 5.55
CA SER A 65 -0.69 3.24 6.53
C SER A 65 -0.36 2.86 7.97
N VAL A 66 -0.31 1.56 8.30
CA VAL A 66 0.14 1.08 9.61
C VAL A 66 1.61 1.41 9.84
N LEU A 67 2.46 1.26 8.82
CA LEU A 67 3.86 1.66 8.89
C LEU A 67 3.99 3.17 9.17
N ASP A 68 3.23 4.01 8.47
CA ASP A 68 3.23 5.46 8.70
C ASP A 68 2.72 5.83 10.11
N ILE A 69 1.73 5.09 10.65
CA ILE A 69 1.32 5.26 12.05
C ILE A 69 2.49 4.98 13.01
N LEU A 70 3.34 4.00 12.72
CA LEU A 70 4.43 3.60 13.61
C LEU A 70 5.69 4.48 13.47
N VAL A 71 5.96 4.96 12.25
CA VAL A 71 7.20 5.65 11.92
C VAL A 71 7.05 7.16 11.95
N GLU A 72 5.90 7.70 11.54
CA GLU A 72 5.70 9.14 11.39
C GLU A 72 4.99 9.75 12.60
N GLU A 73 5.35 10.98 12.94
CA GLU A 73 4.69 11.75 14.01
C GLU A 73 3.45 12.52 13.52
N HIS A 74 3.14 12.42 12.23
CA HIS A 74 1.97 13.04 11.62
C HIS A 74 0.65 12.60 12.27
N SER A 75 -0.36 13.47 12.16
CA SER A 75 -1.71 13.18 12.63
C SER A 75 -2.35 12.05 11.81
N LEU A 76 -3.22 11.26 12.44
CA LEU A 76 -3.92 10.16 11.76
C LEU A 76 -4.75 10.62 10.56
N THR A 77 -5.26 11.85 10.61
CA THR A 77 -5.99 12.48 9.50
C THR A 77 -5.07 12.74 8.31
N ARG A 78 -3.83 13.19 8.58
CA ARG A 78 -2.83 13.41 7.52
C ARG A 78 -2.41 12.08 6.89
N ILE A 79 -2.11 11.07 7.71
CA ILE A 79 -1.77 9.72 7.24
C ILE A 79 -2.89 9.12 6.39
N ALA A 80 -4.15 9.33 6.77
CA ALA A 80 -5.31 8.91 5.98
C ALA A 80 -5.36 9.58 4.61
N ALA A 81 -5.13 10.90 4.55
CA ALA A 81 -5.12 11.64 3.29
C ALA A 81 -3.96 11.18 2.39
N ASP A 82 -2.76 11.05 2.95
CA ASP A 82 -1.54 10.70 2.22
C ASP A 82 -1.62 9.27 1.64
N ASN A 83 -2.27 8.34 2.35
CA ASN A 83 -2.51 6.98 1.87
C ASN A 83 -3.77 6.83 0.97
N GLY A 84 -4.45 7.93 0.63
CA GLY A 84 -5.56 7.93 -0.33
C GLY A 84 -6.89 7.42 0.23
N TYR A 85 -7.17 7.68 1.51
CA TYR A 85 -8.49 7.45 2.11
C TYR A 85 -9.39 8.68 1.96
N CYS A 86 -10.65 8.45 1.61
CA CYS A 86 -11.67 9.49 1.48
C CYS A 86 -11.93 10.28 2.78
N SER A 87 -11.71 9.65 3.96
CA SER A 87 -11.86 10.30 5.26
C SER A 87 -11.11 9.56 6.36
N ALA A 88 -10.88 10.22 7.50
CA ALA A 88 -10.31 9.60 8.70
C ALA A 88 -11.19 8.45 9.25
N SER A 89 -12.51 8.54 9.06
CA SER A 89 -13.45 7.47 9.45
C SER A 89 -13.34 6.25 8.53
N HIS A 90 -13.25 6.47 7.21
CA HIS A 90 -13.01 5.39 6.24
C HIS A 90 -11.69 4.68 6.53
N PHE A 91 -10.63 5.46 6.76
CA PHE A 91 -9.33 4.96 7.20
C PHE A 91 -9.42 4.12 8.48
N SER A 92 -10.02 4.66 9.53
CA SER A 92 -10.11 3.97 10.83
C SER A 92 -10.87 2.65 10.74
N ASN A 93 -11.96 2.62 9.97
CA ASN A 93 -12.74 1.41 9.74
C ASN A 93 -11.96 0.38 8.93
N GLU A 94 -11.29 0.80 7.85
CA GLU A 94 -10.46 -0.11 7.06
C GLU A 94 -9.32 -0.72 7.87
N ILE A 95 -8.58 0.08 8.64
CA ILE A 95 -7.48 -0.44 9.47
C ILE A 95 -7.99 -1.39 10.55
N LYS A 96 -9.14 -1.08 11.17
CA LYS A 96 -9.77 -1.98 12.13
C LYS A 96 -10.20 -3.30 11.49
N ILE A 97 -10.76 -3.27 10.27
CA ILE A 97 -11.17 -4.46 9.53
C ILE A 97 -9.97 -5.32 9.13
N LEU A 98 -8.87 -4.68 8.69
CA LEU A 98 -7.69 -5.38 8.17
C LEU A 98 -6.75 -5.91 9.27
N PHE A 99 -6.61 -5.18 10.39
CA PHE A 99 -5.59 -5.45 11.43
C PHE A 99 -6.16 -5.66 12.84
N GLY A 100 -7.49 -5.62 13.00
CA GLY A 100 -8.17 -5.87 14.28
C GLY A 100 -8.04 -4.76 15.32
N MET A 101 -7.31 -3.67 15.03
CA MET A 101 -7.09 -2.55 15.95
C MET A 101 -7.26 -1.21 15.24
N SER A 102 -7.68 -0.17 15.96
CA SER A 102 -7.80 1.16 15.39
C SER A 102 -6.43 1.83 15.21
N PRO A 103 -6.27 2.74 14.24
CA PRO A 103 -5.05 3.53 14.06
C PRO A 103 -4.53 4.18 15.35
N ARG A 104 -5.45 4.72 16.16
CA ARG A 104 -5.11 5.36 17.45
C ARG A 104 -4.54 4.38 18.47
N LYS A 105 -5.09 3.15 18.52
CA LYS A 105 -4.58 2.09 19.41
C LYS A 105 -3.17 1.67 19.01
N ILE A 106 -2.92 1.55 17.71
CA ILE A 106 -1.59 1.23 17.15
C ILE A 106 -0.58 2.32 17.52
N ARG A 107 -0.93 3.60 17.35
CA ARG A 107 -0.06 4.74 17.72
C ARG A 107 0.30 4.73 19.21
N ASN A 108 -0.68 4.50 20.09
CA ASN A 108 -0.46 4.48 21.53
C ASN A 108 0.47 3.33 21.96
N LEU A 109 0.33 2.14 21.35
CA LEU A 109 1.22 1.01 21.61
C LEU A 109 2.67 1.33 21.23
N ASN A 110 2.87 2.00 20.08
CA ASN A 110 4.20 2.43 19.65
C ASN A 110 4.86 3.40 20.65
N HIS A 111 4.10 4.35 21.20
CA HIS A 111 4.61 5.25 22.24
C HIS A 111 4.91 4.53 23.57
N ALA A 112 4.15 3.49 23.91
CA ALA A 112 4.39 2.69 25.11
C ALA A 112 5.65 1.81 25.00
N VAL A 113 5.99 1.32 23.80
CA VAL A 113 7.19 0.50 23.55
C VAL A 113 8.47 1.34 23.42
N LYS A 114 8.36 2.61 23.02
CA LYS A 114 9.50 3.55 22.95
C LYS A 114 9.89 4.16 24.30
N LYS A 115 9.17 3.86 25.37
CA LYS A 115 9.40 4.36 26.73
C LYS A 115 10.09 3.29 27.58
#